data_AF-A0A5K0XX62-F1
#
_entry.id   AF-A0A5K0XX62-F1
#
_cell.length_a   1.000
_cell.length_b   1.000
_cell.length_c   1.000
_cell.angle_alpha   90.00
_cell.angle_beta   90.00
_cell.angle_gamma   90.00
#
_symmetry.space_group_name_H-M   'P 1'
#
loop_
_entity.id
_entity.type
_entity.pdbx_description
1 polymer ?
#
loop_
_entity_poly.entity_id
_entity_poly.type
_entity_poly.pdbx_seq_one_letter_code
_entity_poly.pdbx_strand_id
1 'polypeptide(L)'
;VRHLTTKEQLALRLEEQYPNDVGVLSSFFLNYVKLNPGEALYLDANEPHAYIYGDCVECMATSDNVVRAGLTPKYRDVETLCSMLTYKQ
;
A
#
# COMPACT_ATOMS: atom_id res chain seq x y z
N VAL A 1 -4.47 4.09 30.29
CA VAL A 1 -4.03 3.11 29.26
C VAL A 1 -3.84 3.88 27.97
N ARG A 2 -2.73 3.66 27.24
CA ARG A 2 -2.45 4.40 25.99
C ARG A 2 -3.41 3.94 24.89
N HIS A 3 -4.03 4.88 24.19
CA HIS A 3 -4.79 4.59 22.96
C HIS A 3 -3.86 4.51 21.76
N LEU A 4 -4.06 3.51 20.91
CA LEU A 4 -3.32 3.35 19.67
C LEU A 4 -3.80 4.36 18.62
N THR A 5 -2.87 4.89 17.84
CA THR A 5 -3.16 5.72 16.67
C THR A 5 -3.78 4.88 15.54
N THR A 6 -4.40 5.54 14.57
CA THR A 6 -4.98 4.85 13.40
C THR A 6 -3.93 4.06 12.61
N LYS A 7 -2.71 4.59 12.45
CA LYS A 7 -1.61 3.87 11.77
C LYS A 7 -1.15 2.64 12.57
N GLU A 8 -1.07 2.72 13.90
CA GLU A 8 -0.73 1.57 14.74
C GLU A 8 -1.80 0.47 14.69
N GLN A 9 -3.09 0.85 14.67
CA GLN A 9 -4.18 -0.10 14.47
C GLN A 9 -4.11 -0.75 13.09
N LEU A 10 -3.80 0.02 12.04
CA LEU A 10 -3.60 -0.50 10.70
C LEU A 10 -2.42 -1.50 10.65
N ALA A 11 -1.29 -1.16 11.25
CA ALA A 11 -0.12 -2.04 11.31
C ALA A 11 -0.45 -3.38 11.96
N LEU A 12 -1.17 -3.37 13.10
CA LEU A 12 -1.59 -4.61 13.77
C LEU A 12 -2.54 -5.44 12.91
N ARG A 13 -3.50 -4.80 12.22
CA ARG A 13 -4.39 -5.50 11.28
C ARG A 13 -3.62 -6.12 10.12
N LEU A 14 -2.65 -5.41 9.55
CA LEU A 14 -1.82 -5.91 8.46
C LEU A 14 -0.92 -7.05 8.93
N GLU A 15 -0.37 -7.00 10.14
CA GLU A 15 0.42 -8.09 10.73
C GLU A 15 -0.42 -9.37 10.90
N GLU A 16 -1.68 -9.25 11.31
CA GLU A 16 -2.59 -10.40 11.41
C GLU A 16 -2.86 -11.04 10.04
N GLN A 17 -2.97 -10.23 8.98
CA GLN A 17 -3.22 -10.70 7.62
C GLN A 17 -1.95 -11.21 6.90
N TYR A 18 -0.80 -10.60 7.19
CA TYR A 18 0.49 -10.86 6.58
C TYR A 18 1.59 -10.99 7.65
N PRO A 19 1.58 -12.08 8.45
CA PRO A 19 2.52 -12.23 9.56
C PRO A 19 3.98 -12.18 9.09
N ASN A 20 4.80 -11.36 9.75
CA ASN A 20 6.22 -11.14 9.46
C ASN A 20 6.52 -10.55 8.06
N ASP A 21 5.56 -9.93 7.37
CA ASP A 21 5.82 -9.27 6.08
C ASP A 21 6.34 -7.84 6.28
N VAL A 22 7.43 -7.48 5.59
CA VAL A 22 8.02 -6.13 5.65
C VAL A 22 7.03 -5.02 5.24
N GLY A 23 6.04 -5.36 4.40
CA GLY A 23 4.99 -4.47 3.95
C GLY A 23 4.11 -3.94 5.09
N VAL A 24 4.08 -4.58 6.26
CA VAL A 24 3.38 -4.06 7.45
C VAL A 24 3.93 -2.69 7.84
N LEU A 25 5.23 -2.48 7.70
CA LEU A 25 5.89 -1.20 8.01
C LEU A 25 5.47 -0.07 7.05
N SER A 26 4.97 -0.39 5.86
CA SER A 26 4.49 0.62 4.89
C SER A 26 3.37 1.49 5.46
N SER A 27 2.59 0.97 6.42
CA SER A 27 1.55 1.72 7.15
C SER A 27 2.08 2.99 7.85
N PHE A 28 3.37 3.01 8.21
CA PHE A 28 4.00 4.15 8.84
C PHE A 28 4.56 5.16 7.83
N PHE A 29 5.11 4.67 6.72
CA PHE A 29 5.76 5.50 5.69
C PHE A 29 4.79 6.11 4.69
N LEU A 30 3.71 5.42 4.34
CA LEU A 30 2.75 5.86 3.33
C LEU A 30 1.54 6.57 3.96
N ASN A 31 0.81 7.29 3.11
CA ASN A 31 -0.44 7.92 3.47
C ASN A 31 -1.54 6.87 3.65
N TYR A 32 -2.17 6.82 4.83
CA TYR A 32 -3.36 5.99 5.04
C TYR A 32 -4.61 6.79 4.68
N VAL A 33 -5.07 6.62 3.44
CA VAL A 33 -6.20 7.36 2.87
C VAL A 33 -7.50 6.56 3.03
N LYS A 34 -8.58 7.25 3.41
CA LYS A 34 -9.94 6.70 3.42
C LYS A 34 -10.77 7.52 2.45
N LEU A 35 -11.38 6.85 1.47
CA LEU A 35 -12.26 7.48 0.49
C LEU A 35 -13.72 7.24 0.90
N ASN A 36 -14.50 8.32 0.85
CA ASN A 36 -15.96 8.26 0.96
C ASN A 36 -16.57 7.89 -0.40
N PRO A 37 -17.82 7.39 -0.44
CA PRO A 37 -18.51 7.13 -1.69
C PRO A 37 -18.54 8.37 -2.61
N GLY A 38 -18.04 8.22 -3.84
CA GLY A 38 -17.93 9.30 -4.82
C GLY A 38 -16.58 10.03 -4.83
N GLU A 39 -15.71 9.81 -3.84
CA GLU A 39 -14.33 10.28 -3.88
C GLU A 39 -13.46 9.35 -4.74
N ALA A 40 -12.40 9.90 -5.33
CA ALA A 40 -11.48 9.17 -6.18
C ALA A 40 -10.03 9.57 -5.87
N LEU A 41 -9.12 8.66 -6.20
CA LEU A 41 -7.68 8.87 -6.10
C LEU A 41 -7.03 8.47 -7.43
N TYR A 42 -6.13 9.31 -7.92
CA TYR A 42 -5.27 8.98 -9.05
C TYR A 42 -3.94 8.43 -8.54
N LEU A 43 -3.45 7.37 -9.17
CA LEU A 43 -2.21 6.70 -8.85
C LEU A 43 -1.28 6.84 -10.06
N ASP A 44 -0.23 7.64 -9.90
CA ASP A 44 0.74 7.88 -10.95
C ASP A 44 1.74 6.70 -11.06
N ALA A 45 2.44 6.63 -12.19
CA ALA A 45 3.49 5.65 -12.38
C ALA A 45 4.59 5.82 -11.33
N ASN A 46 5.14 4.70 -10.86
CA ASN A 46 6.25 4.65 -9.91
C ASN A 46 5.93 5.21 -8.51
N GLU A 47 4.66 5.24 -8.11
CA GLU A 47 4.24 5.55 -6.74
C GLU A 47 3.70 4.29 -6.03
N PRO A 48 4.20 3.95 -4.82
CA PRO A 48 3.77 2.75 -4.13
C PRO A 48 2.40 2.95 -3.50
N HIS A 49 1.49 2.01 -3.73
CA HIS A 49 0.12 2.05 -3.20
C HIS A 49 -0.41 0.64 -2.91
N ALA A 50 -1.39 0.55 -2.01
CA ALA A 50 -2.07 -0.69 -1.68
C ALA A 50 -3.53 -0.43 -1.30
N TYR A 51 -4.46 -1.15 -1.92
CA TYR A 51 -5.85 -1.17 -1.49
C TYR A 51 -6.00 -2.11 -0.28
N ILE A 52 -6.61 -1.62 0.80
CA ILE A 52 -6.65 -2.32 2.08
C ILE A 52 -8.03 -2.96 2.35
N TYR A 53 -9.11 -2.22 2.11
CA TYR A 53 -10.47 -2.66 2.44
C TYR A 53 -11.53 -1.77 1.77
N GLY A 54 -12.64 -2.39 1.36
CA GLY A 54 -13.81 -1.73 0.77
C GLY A 54 -14.03 -2.12 -0.68
N ASP A 55 -15.09 -1.56 -1.28
CA ASP A 55 -15.45 -1.75 -2.68
C ASP A 55 -15.18 -0.47 -3.47
N CYS A 56 -14.59 -0.58 -4.66
CA CYS A 56 -14.31 0.55 -5.53
C CYS A 56 -14.34 0.16 -7.01
N VAL A 57 -14.41 1.16 -7.89
CA VAL A 57 -14.18 0.99 -9.33
C VAL A 57 -12.75 1.41 -9.63
N GLU A 58 -12.00 0.51 -10.26
CA GLU A 58 -10.64 0.78 -10.74
C GLU A 58 -10.63 0.91 -12.26
N CYS A 59 -9.91 1.90 -12.77
CA CYS A 59 -9.66 2.07 -14.20
C CYS A 59 -8.16 2.24 -14.41
N MET A 60 -7.59 1.43 -15.29
CA MET A 60 -6.15 1.38 -15.56
C MET A 60 -5.89 1.24 -17.05
N ALA A 61 -4.68 1.64 -17.48
CA ALA A 61 -4.20 1.29 -18.81
C ALA A 61 -4.10 -0.24 -18.96
N THR A 62 -4.14 -0.73 -20.20
CA THR A 62 -4.05 -2.17 -20.51
C THR A 62 -2.63 -2.71 -20.23
N SER A 63 -2.34 -2.96 -18.96
CA SER A 63 -1.04 -3.39 -18.45
C SER A 63 -1.22 -4.27 -17.21
N ASP A 64 -0.40 -5.29 -17.08
CA ASP A 64 -0.31 -6.19 -15.92
C ASP A 64 1.07 -6.11 -15.24
N ASN A 65 1.91 -5.15 -15.63
CA ASN A 65 3.21 -4.90 -15.02
C ASN A 65 3.04 -4.42 -13.58
N VAL A 66 3.54 -5.22 -12.62
CA VAL A 66 3.47 -4.92 -11.19
C VAL A 66 4.81 -5.24 -10.52
N VAL A 67 5.45 -4.23 -9.95
CA VAL A 67 6.57 -4.37 -9.02
C VAL A 67 6.02 -4.31 -7.60
N ARG A 68 6.31 -5.33 -6.78
CA ARG A 68 5.68 -5.52 -5.46
C ARG A 68 6.60 -5.03 -4.33
N ALA A 69 6.04 -4.25 -3.41
CA ALA A 69 6.77 -3.71 -2.26
C ALA A 69 6.56 -4.47 -0.94
N GLY A 70 5.55 -5.33 -0.84
CA GLY A 70 5.20 -6.05 0.40
C GLY A 70 3.76 -6.54 0.38
N LEU A 71 3.27 -7.00 1.54
CA LEU A 71 1.91 -7.53 1.75
C LEU A 71 1.59 -8.65 0.75
N THR A 72 2.57 -9.52 0.48
CA THR A 72 2.45 -10.52 -0.57
C THR A 72 3.42 -11.68 -0.36
N PRO A 73 2.99 -12.93 -0.62
CA PRO A 73 3.91 -14.07 -0.68
C PRO A 73 4.62 -14.18 -2.04
N LYS A 74 4.25 -13.36 -3.04
CA LYS A 74 4.79 -13.43 -4.40
C LYS A 74 6.20 -12.83 -4.49
N TYR A 75 6.85 -13.06 -5.63
CA TYR A 75 8.14 -12.47 -5.94
C TYR A 75 8.14 -10.93 -5.82
N ARG A 76 9.22 -10.41 -5.23
CA ARG A 76 9.49 -8.99 -5.02
C ARG A 76 10.82 -8.64 -5.65
N ASP A 77 10.79 -7.84 -6.71
CA ASP A 77 11.98 -7.28 -7.33
C ASP A 77 12.38 -5.98 -6.59
N VAL A 78 13.19 -6.14 -5.55
CA VAL A 78 13.58 -5.04 -4.66
C VAL A 78 14.47 -4.02 -5.37
N GLU A 79 15.34 -4.46 -6.28
CA GLU A 79 16.26 -3.58 -7.00
C GLU A 79 15.50 -2.67 -7.98
N THR A 80 14.58 -3.25 -8.75
CA THR A 80 13.69 -2.48 -9.64
C THR A 80 12.81 -1.53 -8.83
N LEU A 81 12.25 -1.99 -7.70
CA LEU A 81 11.46 -1.15 -6.81
C LEU A 81 12.25 0.08 -6.35
N CYS A 82 13.44 -0.11 -5.78
CA CYS A 82 14.22 0.99 -5.23
C CYS A 82 14.75 1.96 -6.30
N SER A 83 14.95 1.50 -7.54
CA SER A 83 15.44 2.34 -8.64
C SER A 83 14.33 3.10 -9.37
N MET A 84 13.09 2.58 -9.41
CA MET A 84 12.00 3.20 -10.17
C MET A 84 11.24 4.29 -9.42
N LEU A 85 11.15 4.18 -8.07
CA LEU A 85 10.34 5.07 -7.24
C LEU A 85 10.78 6.54 -7.33
N THR A 86 9.81 7.46 -7.32
CA THR A 86 10.13 8.91 -7.42
C THR A 86 10.60 9.53 -6.11
N TYR A 87 10.20 8.93 -4.98
CA TYR A 87 10.47 9.40 -3.60
C TYR A 87 10.01 10.83 -3.30
N LYS A 88 9.05 11.37 -4.08
CA LYS A 88 8.46 12.68 -3.81
C LYS A 88 7.45 12.58 -2.67
N GLN A 89 7.52 13.50 -1.71
CA GLN A 89 6.53 13.66 -0.64
C GLN A 89 5.58 14.82 -0.94
#